data_AF-A0A952SPJ9-F1
#
_entry.id   AF-A0A952SPJ9-F1
#
_cell.length_a   1.000
_cell.length_b   1.000
_cell.length_c   1.000
_cell.angle_alpha   90.00
_cell.angle_beta   90.00
_cell.angle_gamma   90.00
#
_symmetry.space_group_name_H-M   'P 1'
#
loop_
_entity.id
_entity.type
_entity.pdbx_description
1 polymer ?
#
loop_
_entity_poly.entity_id
_entity_poly.type
_entity_poly.pdbx_seq_one_letter_code
_entity_poly.pdbx_strand_id
1 'polypeptide(L)'
;MWSRLLNLYQRKRIVNINVNVVVAGFLAIIIAKYPVLLATQWIGSEHKLVNAFVAAAIDAVADVIIYFILHWLANHCRQPKGRPVGPGRSFWRDASLIQFERLMLTPAFYVIAIGGMWGLQHAGIQPSWSFVYSFGAAILLTRIIHTFWGLRTGRFRDVLSETAQHPPKT
;
A
#
# COMPACT_ATOMS: atom_id res chain seq x y z
N MET A 1 18.62 -4.84 20.18
CA MET A 1 18.24 -5.43 18.87
C MET A 1 17.27 -4.53 18.10
N TRP A 2 16.23 -4.02 18.76
CA TRP A 2 15.29 -3.03 18.18
C TRP A 2 15.95 -1.77 17.60
N SER A 3 16.96 -1.22 18.29
CA SER A 3 17.71 -0.04 17.84
C SER A 3 18.49 -0.25 16.53
N ARG A 4 18.92 -1.49 16.20
CA ARG A 4 19.57 -1.81 14.92
C ARG A 4 18.57 -1.91 13.76
N LEU A 5 17.38 -2.46 14.03
CA LEU A 5 16.27 -2.50 13.08
C LEU A 5 15.75 -1.09 12.77
N LEU A 6 15.59 -0.25 13.78
CA LEU A 6 15.18 1.15 13.62
C LEU A 6 16.24 1.99 12.88
N ASN A 7 17.53 1.71 13.10
CA ASN A 7 18.61 2.37 12.33
C ASN A 7 18.66 1.93 10.86
N LEU A 8 18.39 0.66 10.55
CA LEU A 8 18.23 0.20 9.16
C LEU A 8 16.98 0.80 8.50
N TYR A 9 15.89 0.93 9.27
CA TYR A 9 14.63 1.56 8.86
C TYR A 9 14.80 3.05 8.55
N GLN A 10 15.58 3.78 9.36
CA GLN A 10 15.88 5.20 9.13
C GLN A 10 16.89 5.43 8.00
N ARG A 11 17.91 4.56 7.84
CA ARG A 11 18.93 4.73 6.79
C ARG A 11 18.43 4.48 5.38
N LYS A 12 17.41 3.63 5.19
CA LYS A 12 16.89 3.31 3.86
C LYS A 12 15.47 3.85 3.73
N ARG A 13 15.35 5.09 3.28
CA ARG A 13 14.07 5.77 2.93
C ARG A 13 13.09 4.85 2.20
N ILE A 14 13.62 3.98 1.32
CA ILE A 14 12.90 2.98 0.54
C ILE A 14 12.21 1.92 1.41
N VAL A 15 12.89 1.42 2.45
CA VAL A 15 12.35 0.42 3.38
C VAL A 15 11.21 1.02 4.19
N ASN A 16 11.39 2.26 4.69
CA ASN A 16 10.33 2.96 5.43
C ASN A 16 9.08 3.18 4.56
N ILE A 17 9.26 3.61 3.29
CA ILE A 17 8.14 3.78 2.35
C ILE A 17 7.43 2.43 2.11
N ASN A 18 8.17 1.37 1.81
CA ASN A 18 7.59 0.06 1.54
C ASN A 18 6.84 -0.51 2.75
N VAL A 19 7.41 -0.42 3.95
CA VAL A 19 6.76 -0.91 5.17
C VAL A 19 5.50 -0.12 5.47
N ASN A 20 5.55 1.22 5.37
CA ASN A 20 4.37 2.04 5.59
C ASN A 20 3.24 1.69 4.61
N VAL A 21 3.59 1.44 3.34
CA VAL A 21 2.61 1.04 2.35
C VAL A 21 2.04 -0.37 2.64
N VAL A 22 2.87 -1.33 3.02
CA VAL A 22 2.40 -2.68 3.38
C VAL A 22 1.47 -2.62 4.59
N VAL A 23 1.84 -1.88 5.63
CA VAL A 23 1.00 -1.69 6.83
C VAL A 23 -0.32 -1.01 6.48
N ALA A 24 -0.28 0.06 5.69
CA ALA A 24 -1.50 0.75 5.24
C ALA A 24 -2.39 -0.18 4.40
N GLY A 25 -1.81 -0.99 3.52
CA GLY A 25 -2.56 -1.95 2.70
C GLY A 25 -3.21 -3.05 3.55
N PHE A 26 -2.51 -3.59 4.55
CA PHE A 26 -3.12 -4.56 5.48
C PHE A 26 -4.23 -3.94 6.32
N LEU A 27 -4.04 -2.69 6.77
CA LEU A 27 -5.08 -1.95 7.48
C LEU A 27 -6.31 -1.74 6.59
N ALA A 28 -6.11 -1.43 5.31
CA ALA A 28 -7.18 -1.32 4.33
C ALA A 28 -7.92 -2.64 4.14
N ILE A 29 -7.23 -3.77 4.02
CA ILE A 29 -7.86 -5.10 3.94
C ILE A 29 -8.73 -5.38 5.17
N ILE A 30 -8.24 -5.08 6.38
CA ILE A 30 -8.99 -5.33 7.62
C ILE A 30 -10.29 -4.53 7.61
N ILE A 31 -10.23 -3.26 7.22
CA ILE A 31 -11.40 -2.38 7.16
C ILE A 31 -12.35 -2.79 6.02
N ALA A 32 -11.81 -3.12 4.84
CA ALA A 32 -12.56 -3.51 3.65
C ALA A 32 -13.21 -4.89 3.78
N LYS A 33 -12.71 -5.77 4.65
CA LYS A 33 -13.25 -7.12 4.86
C LYS A 33 -14.75 -7.11 5.17
N TYR A 34 -15.20 -6.17 6.01
CA TYR A 34 -16.61 -6.08 6.42
C TYR A 34 -17.55 -5.70 5.27
N PRO A 35 -17.34 -4.60 4.53
CA PRO A 35 -18.17 -4.27 3.36
C PRO A 35 -18.09 -5.35 2.27
N VAL A 36 -16.94 -6.01 2.08
CA VAL A 36 -16.85 -7.16 1.17
C VAL A 36 -17.73 -8.31 1.62
N LEU A 37 -17.71 -8.66 2.91
CA LEU A 37 -18.58 -9.71 3.44
C LEU A 37 -20.06 -9.38 3.19
N LEU A 38 -20.50 -8.17 3.51
CA LEU A 38 -21.88 -7.74 3.28
C LEU A 38 -22.28 -7.78 1.80
N ALA A 39 -21.43 -7.26 0.92
CA ALA A 39 -21.71 -7.24 -0.52
C ALA A 39 -21.81 -8.67 -1.10
N THR A 40 -20.89 -9.56 -0.70
CA THR A 40 -20.89 -10.95 -1.17
C THR A 40 -22.07 -11.76 -0.64
N GLN A 41 -22.55 -11.47 0.58
CA GLN A 41 -23.78 -12.07 1.10
C GLN A 41 -25.02 -11.61 0.33
N TRP A 42 -25.05 -10.35 -0.11
CA TRP A 42 -26.16 -9.81 -0.89
C TRP A 42 -26.20 -10.34 -2.33
N ILE A 43 -25.03 -10.51 -2.95
CA ILE A 43 -24.89 -11.02 -4.33
C ILE A 43 -25.11 -12.54 -4.39
N GLY A 44 -24.70 -13.27 -3.35
CA GLY A 44 -24.71 -14.73 -3.31
C GLY A 44 -23.36 -15.35 -3.71
N SER A 45 -23.13 -16.58 -3.23
CA SER A 45 -21.86 -17.30 -3.41
C SER A 45 -21.60 -17.80 -4.83
N GLU A 46 -22.65 -17.92 -5.65
CA GLU A 46 -22.57 -18.48 -7.00
C GLU A 46 -21.81 -17.56 -7.96
N HIS A 47 -21.90 -16.24 -7.77
CA HIS A 47 -21.28 -15.25 -8.65
C HIS A 47 -19.84 -14.93 -8.25
N LYS A 48 -18.98 -15.96 -8.20
CA LYS A 48 -17.58 -15.88 -7.73
C LYS A 48 -16.77 -14.75 -8.37
N LEU A 49 -16.86 -14.62 -9.70
CA LEU A 49 -16.12 -13.59 -10.43
C LEU A 49 -16.65 -12.18 -10.13
N VAL A 50 -17.97 -12.01 -10.04
CA VAL A 50 -18.61 -10.73 -9.68
C VAL A 50 -18.21 -10.33 -8.26
N ASN A 51 -18.22 -11.29 -7.32
CA ASN A 51 -17.75 -11.08 -5.96
C ASN A 51 -16.29 -10.61 -5.90
N ALA A 52 -15.42 -11.13 -6.76
CA ALA A 52 -14.03 -10.70 -6.83
C ALA A 52 -13.89 -9.27 -7.38
N PHE A 53 -14.66 -8.88 -8.41
CA PHE A 53 -14.67 -7.51 -8.92
C PHE A 53 -15.24 -6.51 -7.92
N VAL A 54 -16.33 -6.86 -7.24
CA VAL A 54 -16.93 -6.02 -6.20
C VAL A 54 -15.96 -5.85 -5.03
N ALA A 55 -15.26 -6.91 -4.63
CA ALA A 55 -14.24 -6.81 -3.59
C ALA A 55 -13.07 -5.91 -4.00
N ALA A 56 -12.61 -6.01 -5.25
CA ALA A 56 -11.59 -5.12 -5.80
C ALA A 56 -12.04 -3.65 -5.81
N ALA A 57 -13.30 -3.37 -6.17
CA ALA A 57 -13.84 -2.02 -6.15
C ALA A 57 -13.94 -1.44 -4.73
N ILE A 58 -14.42 -2.24 -3.77
CA ILE A 58 -14.50 -1.84 -2.36
C ILE A 58 -13.10 -1.55 -1.81
N ASP A 59 -12.13 -2.42 -2.08
CA ASP A 59 -10.73 -2.23 -1.68
C ASP A 59 -10.12 -0.98 -2.30
N ALA A 60 -10.34 -0.72 -3.59
CA ALA A 60 -9.88 0.50 -4.26
C ALA A 60 -10.37 1.77 -3.56
N VAL A 61 -11.67 1.81 -3.25
CA VAL A 61 -12.30 2.94 -2.56
C VAL A 61 -11.76 3.08 -1.14
N ALA A 62 -11.64 1.97 -0.41
CA ALA A 62 -11.12 1.95 0.95
C ALA A 62 -9.65 2.43 1.01
N ASP A 63 -8.79 1.97 0.11
CA ASP A 63 -7.38 2.39 0.05
C ASP A 63 -7.25 3.89 -0.21
N VAL A 64 -8.03 4.43 -1.15
CA VAL A 64 -8.06 5.87 -1.42
C VAL A 64 -8.50 6.66 -0.18
N ILE A 65 -9.61 6.26 0.45
CA ILE A 65 -10.14 6.94 1.64
C ILE A 65 -9.13 6.90 2.79
N ILE A 66 -8.61 5.72 3.11
CA ILE A 66 -7.64 5.53 4.21
C ILE A 66 -6.37 6.32 3.93
N TYR A 67 -5.88 6.31 2.69
CA TYR A 67 -4.72 7.09 2.30
C TYR A 67 -4.95 8.59 2.56
N PHE A 68 -6.07 9.14 2.11
CA PHE A 68 -6.40 10.55 2.33
C PHE A 68 -6.52 10.88 3.82
N ILE A 69 -7.16 10.03 4.61
CA ILE A 69 -7.29 10.20 6.06
C ILE A 69 -5.91 10.18 6.73
N LEU A 70 -5.08 9.19 6.44
CA LEU A 70 -3.73 9.07 7.02
C LEU A 70 -2.85 10.25 6.62
N HIS A 71 -2.94 10.70 5.37
CA HIS A 71 -2.17 11.85 4.89
C HIS A 71 -2.65 13.15 5.55
N TRP A 72 -3.97 13.36 5.68
CA TRP A 72 -4.55 14.49 6.40
C TRP A 72 -4.14 14.51 7.87
N LEU A 73 -4.22 13.35 8.55
CA LEU A 73 -3.81 13.20 9.94
C LEU A 73 -2.32 13.47 10.12
N ALA A 74 -1.47 12.98 9.21
CA ALA A 74 -0.03 13.25 9.24
C ALA A 74 0.28 14.74 9.04
N ASN A 75 -0.52 15.47 8.26
CA ASN A 75 -0.33 16.91 8.05
C ASN A 75 -0.88 17.76 9.20
N HIS A 76 -2.00 17.37 9.81
CA HIS A 76 -2.65 18.13 10.88
C HIS A 76 -2.11 17.81 12.28
N CYS A 77 -1.73 16.56 12.56
CA CYS A 77 -1.20 16.16 13.88
C CYS A 77 0.31 16.39 14.03
N ARG A 78 1.00 16.86 12.98
CA ARG A 78 2.46 16.96 12.93
C ARG A 78 2.96 18.38 12.62
N GLN A 79 2.37 19.37 13.28
CA GLN A 79 3.04 20.66 13.48
C GLN A 79 3.75 20.74 14.85
N PRO A 80 4.99 20.25 15.01
CA PRO A 80 5.89 20.78 16.02
C PRO A 80 6.61 22.02 15.48
N LYS A 81 6.54 23.09 16.29
CA LYS A 81 7.23 24.38 16.15
C LYS A 81 8.70 24.21 15.71
N GLY A 82 9.10 24.84 14.61
CA GLY A 82 10.52 25.21 14.39
C GLY A 82 11.23 24.72 13.13
N ARG A 83 10.59 24.05 12.15
CA ARG A 83 11.20 23.87 10.82
C ARG A 83 10.56 24.79 9.80
N PRO A 84 11.33 25.65 9.10
CA PRO A 84 10.78 26.49 8.05
C PRO A 84 10.22 25.57 6.97
N VAL A 85 8.92 25.68 6.74
CA VAL A 85 8.23 25.05 5.62
C VAL A 85 8.84 25.66 4.36
N GLY A 86 9.71 24.92 3.68
CA GLY A 86 10.16 25.28 2.34
C GLY A 86 8.94 25.52 1.44
N PRO A 87 9.06 26.37 0.41
CA PRO A 87 7.92 26.97 -0.28
C PRO A 87 6.92 25.91 -0.79
N GLY A 88 5.73 25.89 -0.17
CA GLY A 88 4.44 25.59 -0.80
C GLY A 88 4.33 24.36 -1.70
N ARG A 89 4.83 23.17 -1.34
CA ARG A 89 4.30 21.96 -1.97
C ARG A 89 2.89 21.73 -1.46
N SER A 90 1.89 21.86 -2.35
CA SER A 90 0.51 21.70 -1.95
C SER A 90 0.30 20.26 -1.46
N PHE A 91 -0.39 20.10 -0.33
CA PHE A 91 -0.82 18.81 0.22
C PHE A 91 -1.34 17.87 -0.87
N TRP A 92 -2.16 18.42 -1.77
CA TRP A 92 -2.72 17.72 -2.90
C TRP A 92 -1.68 17.23 -3.90
N ARG A 93 -0.62 18.00 -4.17
CA ARG A 93 0.44 17.64 -5.12
C ARG A 93 1.31 16.50 -4.59
N ASP A 94 1.63 16.50 -3.29
CA ASP A 94 2.42 15.42 -2.69
C ASP A 94 1.59 14.13 -2.54
N ALA A 95 0.32 14.25 -2.14
CA ALA A 95 -0.61 13.13 -2.04
C ALA A 95 -0.86 12.46 -3.41
N SER A 96 -1.13 13.27 -4.44
CA SER A 96 -1.43 12.77 -5.79
C SER A 96 -0.22 12.14 -6.47
N LEU A 97 1.00 12.64 -6.23
CA LEU A 97 2.22 12.03 -6.78
C LEU A 97 2.44 10.61 -6.23
N ILE A 98 2.27 10.43 -4.93
CA ILE A 98 2.43 9.11 -4.29
C ILE A 98 1.30 8.16 -4.73
N GLN A 99 0.07 8.67 -4.88
CA GLN A 99 -1.03 7.87 -5.44
C GLN A 99 -0.77 7.47 -6.89
N PHE A 100 -0.19 8.36 -7.70
CA PHE A 100 0.15 8.06 -9.08
C PHE A 100 1.21 6.95 -9.17
N GLU A 101 2.24 7.00 -8.30
CA GLU A 101 3.22 5.91 -8.19
C GLU A 101 2.57 4.58 -7.80
N ARG A 102 1.55 4.60 -6.91
CA ARG A 102 0.75 3.41 -6.60
C ARG A 102 -0.08 2.94 -7.80
N LEU A 103 -0.69 3.86 -8.54
CA LEU A 103 -1.58 3.57 -9.65
C LEU A 103 -0.89 2.77 -10.75
N MET A 104 0.41 3.01 -10.98
CA MET A 104 1.18 2.24 -11.97
C MET A 104 1.30 0.74 -11.65
N LEU A 105 1.26 0.37 -10.36
CA LEU A 105 1.32 -1.04 -9.92
C LEU A 105 -0.06 -1.68 -9.79
N THR A 106 -1.13 -0.87 -9.82
CA THR A 106 -2.51 -1.29 -9.59
C THR A 106 -3.03 -2.33 -10.60
N PRO A 107 -2.71 -2.28 -11.91
CA PRO A 107 -3.13 -3.32 -12.85
C PRO A 107 -2.58 -4.70 -12.48
N ALA A 108 -1.28 -4.78 -12.18
CA ALA A 108 -0.65 -6.03 -11.76
C ALA A 108 -1.23 -6.52 -10.43
N PHE A 109 -1.44 -5.61 -9.48
CA PHE A 109 -2.08 -5.90 -8.21
C PHE A 109 -3.46 -6.55 -8.40
N TYR A 110 -4.36 -5.92 -9.15
CA TYR A 110 -5.72 -6.43 -9.30
C TYR A 110 -5.80 -7.71 -10.12
N VAL A 111 -4.91 -7.92 -11.09
CA VAL A 111 -4.83 -9.21 -11.79
C VAL A 111 -4.51 -10.34 -10.81
N ILE A 112 -3.53 -10.16 -9.93
CA ILE A 112 -3.16 -11.15 -8.91
C ILE A 112 -4.28 -11.30 -7.88
N ALA A 113 -4.85 -10.18 -7.41
CA ALA A 113 -5.85 -10.18 -6.35
C ALA A 113 -7.19 -10.78 -6.80
N ILE A 114 -7.70 -10.40 -7.97
CA ILE A 114 -8.95 -10.93 -8.54
C ILE A 114 -8.75 -12.40 -8.92
N GLY A 115 -7.65 -12.72 -9.62
CA GLY A 115 -7.34 -14.10 -10.02
C GLY A 115 -7.18 -15.03 -8.83
N GLY A 116 -6.44 -14.61 -7.80
CA GLY A 116 -6.26 -15.38 -6.57
C GLY A 116 -7.57 -15.57 -5.79
N MET A 117 -8.41 -14.53 -5.70
CA MET A 117 -9.69 -14.61 -4.99
C MET A 117 -10.65 -15.56 -5.74
N TRP A 118 -10.70 -15.45 -7.07
CA TRP A 118 -11.48 -16.34 -7.92
C TRP A 118 -11.02 -17.79 -7.77
N GLY A 119 -9.72 -18.06 -7.80
CA GLY A 119 -9.15 -19.40 -7.60
C GLY A 119 -9.46 -19.98 -6.22
N LEU A 120 -9.27 -19.22 -5.15
CA LEU A 120 -9.57 -19.66 -3.77
C LEU A 120 -11.07 -19.97 -3.57
N GLN A 121 -11.96 -19.19 -4.19
CA GLN A 121 -13.40 -19.48 -4.18
C GLN A 121 -13.77 -20.74 -4.99
N HIS A 122 -12.99 -21.09 -6.02
CA HIS A 122 -13.16 -22.39 -6.71
C HIS A 122 -12.70 -23.56 -5.83
N ALA A 123 -11.72 -23.33 -4.95
CA ALA A 123 -11.30 -24.28 -3.93
C ALA A 123 -12.26 -24.37 -2.71
N GLY A 124 -13.41 -23.69 -2.75
CA GLY A 124 -14.42 -23.75 -1.69
C GLY A 124 -14.17 -22.81 -0.51
N ILE A 125 -13.17 -21.93 -0.59
CA ILE A 125 -12.89 -20.96 0.48
C ILE A 125 -13.91 -19.83 0.42
N GLN A 126 -14.46 -19.47 1.59
CA GLN A 126 -15.45 -18.41 1.71
C GLN A 126 -14.96 -17.08 1.12
N PRO A 127 -15.80 -16.30 0.41
CA PRO A 127 -15.41 -15.08 -0.29
C PRO A 127 -14.62 -14.08 0.56
N SER A 128 -15.03 -13.86 1.82
CA SER A 128 -14.36 -12.93 2.74
C SER A 128 -12.91 -13.35 3.06
N TRP A 129 -12.65 -14.64 3.23
CA TRP A 129 -11.29 -15.15 3.50
C TRP A 129 -10.46 -15.21 2.22
N SER A 130 -11.07 -15.59 1.09
CA SER A 130 -10.44 -15.53 -0.23
C SER A 130 -9.95 -14.12 -0.57
N PHE A 131 -10.74 -13.09 -0.22
CA PHE A 131 -10.33 -11.68 -0.31
C PHE A 131 -9.06 -11.41 0.51
N VAL A 132 -9.08 -11.72 1.81
CA VAL A 132 -7.94 -11.44 2.71
C VAL A 132 -6.65 -12.10 2.22
N TYR A 133 -6.71 -13.39 1.88
CA TYR A 133 -5.52 -14.13 1.43
C TYR A 133 -5.01 -13.60 0.09
N SER A 134 -5.90 -13.42 -0.88
CA SER A 134 -5.52 -13.00 -2.22
C SER A 134 -4.97 -11.58 -2.25
N PHE A 135 -5.66 -10.64 -1.61
CA PHE A 135 -5.25 -9.23 -1.60
C PHE A 135 -3.99 -9.03 -0.75
N GLY A 136 -3.87 -9.75 0.37
CA GLY A 136 -2.65 -9.75 1.17
C GLY A 136 -1.43 -10.29 0.39
N ALA A 137 -1.60 -11.40 -0.33
CA ALA A 137 -0.56 -11.95 -1.19
C ALA A 137 -0.21 -10.99 -2.34
N ALA A 138 -1.19 -10.36 -2.97
CA ALA A 138 -1.00 -9.38 -4.04
C ALA A 138 -0.22 -8.13 -3.55
N ILE A 139 -0.51 -7.62 -2.35
CA ILE A 139 0.28 -6.52 -1.74
C ILE A 139 1.75 -6.93 -1.61
N LEU A 140 2.01 -8.10 -1.02
CA LEU A 140 3.39 -8.55 -0.79
C LEU A 140 4.13 -8.77 -2.10
N LEU A 141 3.50 -9.46 -3.06
CA LEU A 141 4.11 -9.80 -4.33
C LEU A 141 4.45 -8.57 -5.16
N THR A 142 3.51 -7.62 -5.28
CA THR A 142 3.74 -6.37 -6.02
C THR A 142 4.84 -5.52 -5.39
N ARG A 143 4.96 -5.53 -4.06
CA ARG A 143 6.05 -4.83 -3.35
C ARG A 143 7.41 -5.48 -3.54
N ILE A 144 7.46 -6.81 -3.55
CA ILE A 144 8.69 -7.55 -3.86
C ILE A 144 9.15 -7.22 -5.29
N ILE A 145 8.24 -7.30 -6.27
CA ILE A 145 8.51 -6.98 -7.67
C ILE A 145 8.98 -5.53 -7.83
N HIS A 146 8.26 -4.57 -7.24
CA HIS A 146 8.63 -3.16 -7.30
C HIS A 146 10.01 -2.89 -6.69
N THR A 147 10.31 -3.51 -5.55
CA THR A 147 11.61 -3.37 -4.89
C THR A 147 12.73 -3.96 -5.75
N PHE A 148 12.53 -5.16 -6.29
CA PHE A 148 13.50 -5.81 -7.15
C PHE A 148 13.75 -5.01 -8.44
N TRP A 149 12.69 -4.51 -9.06
CA TRP A 149 12.80 -3.69 -10.26
C TRP A 149 13.51 -2.36 -10.00
N GLY A 150 13.21 -1.68 -8.89
CA GLY A 150 13.90 -0.45 -8.50
C GLY A 150 15.37 -0.67 -8.15
N LEU A 151 15.74 -1.84 -7.61
CA LEU A 151 17.14 -2.22 -7.39
C LEU A 151 17.85 -2.49 -8.72
N ARG A 152 17.21 -3.20 -9.64
CA ARG A 152 17.78 -3.56 -10.95
C ARG A 152 17.98 -2.35 -11.86
N THR A 153 17.07 -1.38 -11.84
CA THR A 153 17.15 -0.16 -12.67
C THR A 153 18.09 0.90 -12.11
N GLY A 154 18.70 0.69 -10.94
CA GLY A 154 19.63 1.64 -10.35
C GLY A 154 18.96 2.89 -9.74
N ARG A 155 17.63 3.01 -9.80
CA ARG A 155 16.86 4.14 -9.23
C ARG A 155 17.08 4.35 -7.74
N PHE A 156 17.48 3.28 -7.03
CA PHE A 156 17.84 3.32 -5.61
C PHE A 156 19.33 3.50 -5.33
N ARG A 157 20.17 3.43 -6.36
CA ARG A 157 21.62 3.63 -6.25
C ARG A 157 21.93 5.10 -6.01
N ASP A 158 21.20 6.00 -6.65
CA ASP A 158 21.35 7.46 -6.52
C ASP A 158 21.00 7.97 -5.12
N VAL A 159 19.98 7.39 -4.46
CA VAL A 159 19.61 7.73 -3.07
C VAL A 159 20.68 7.27 -2.08
N LEU A 160 21.35 6.15 -2.37
CA LEU A 160 22.43 5.62 -1.52
C LEU A 160 23.72 6.42 -1.66
N SER A 161 24.04 6.93 -2.86
CA SER A 161 25.19 7.82 -3.08
C SER A 161 24.98 9.21 -2.49
N GLU A 162 23.77 9.78 -2.57
CA GLU A 162 23.46 11.10 -2.00
C GLU A 162 23.52 11.08 -0.45
N THR A 163 23.07 9.99 0.19
CA THR A 163 23.20 9.80 1.65
C THR A 163 24.66 9.61 2.09
N ALA A 164 25.53 9.11 1.21
CA ALA A 164 26.96 8.99 1.48
C ALA A 164 27.72 10.32 1.37
N GLN A 165 27.20 11.29 0.60
CA GLN A 165 27.82 12.61 0.41
C GLN A 165 27.41 13.64 1.49
N HIS A 166 26.23 13.51 2.09
CA HIS A 166 25.77 14.37 3.19
C HIS A 166 25.42 13.56 4.44
N PRO A 167 26.41 13.22 5.29
CA PRO A 167 26.12 12.54 6.54
C PRO A 167 25.23 13.44 7.42
N PRO A 168 24.24 12.86 8.13
CA PRO A 168 23.41 13.62 9.05
C PRO A 168 24.32 14.26 10.11
N LYS A 169 24.26 15.59 10.24
CA LYS A 169 24.90 16.31 11.34
C LYS A 169 24.25 15.81 12.63
N THR A 170 25.02 15.06 13.41
CA THR A 170 24.69 14.57 14.76
C THR A 170 24.53 15.72 15.74
#